data_AF-A0A7S2K7B7-F1
#
_entry.id   AF-A0A7S2K7B7-F1
#
_cell.length_a   1.000
_cell.length_b   1.000
_cell.length_c   1.000
_cell.angle_alpha   90.00
_cell.angle_beta   90.00
_cell.angle_gamma   90.00
#
_symmetry.space_group_name_H-M   'P 1'
#
loop_
_entity.id
_entity.type
_entity.pdbx_description
1 polymer ?
#
loop_
_entity_poly.entity_id
_entity_poly.type
_entity_poly.pdbx_seq_one_letter_code
_entity_poly.pdbx_strand_id
1 'polypeptide(L)'
;EYVGTRNFRAFAGAIEANEKRKGKAIGTVRTVNKIDFVTEGEGKYRIDIYLEGALYKMVRNMVGTVLAVCTGKIDEETFMSFVHQPLDEDASDRVYARDDNPSKPAPPEGLTLECVFFEE
;
A
#
# COMPACT_ATOMS: atom_id res chain seq x y z
N GLU A 1 -4.58 4.13 -9.89
CA GLU A 1 -3.20 4.42 -9.43
C GLU A 1 -2.43 3.20 -8.90
N TYR A 2 -2.92 2.47 -7.89
CA TYR A 2 -2.15 1.35 -7.32
C TYR A 2 -2.04 0.08 -8.17
N VAL A 3 -2.96 -0.13 -9.14
CA VAL A 3 -2.98 -1.34 -9.99
C VAL A 3 -1.69 -1.45 -10.82
N GLY A 4 -1.18 -2.67 -10.95
CA GLY A 4 0.07 -3.02 -11.60
C GLY A 4 1.20 -3.34 -10.63
N THR A 5 2.39 -3.55 -11.18
CA THR A 5 3.63 -3.74 -10.41
C THR A 5 4.19 -2.39 -9.99
N ARG A 6 4.29 -2.15 -8.68
CA ARG A 6 4.71 -0.87 -8.10
C ARG A 6 5.64 -1.09 -6.91
N ASN A 7 6.46 -0.09 -6.63
CA ASN A 7 7.23 -0.01 -5.39
C ASN A 7 6.33 0.54 -4.26
N PHE A 8 6.07 -0.29 -3.25
CA PHE A 8 5.17 0.04 -2.14
C PHE A 8 5.92 0.45 -0.86
N ARG A 9 7.19 0.87 -0.94
CA ARG A 9 8.00 1.25 0.23
C ARG A 9 7.34 2.32 1.10
N ALA A 10 6.70 3.32 0.50
CA ALA A 10 5.97 4.39 1.21
C ALA A 10 4.72 3.89 1.96
N PHE A 11 4.28 2.67 1.68
CA PHE A 11 3.12 2.02 2.31
C PHE A 11 3.52 0.86 3.22
N ALA A 12 4.82 0.55 3.34
CA ALA A 12 5.31 -0.63 4.04
C ALA A 12 5.69 -0.34 5.50
N GLY A 13 4.97 -0.93 6.45
CA GLY A 13 5.26 -0.75 7.87
C GLY A 13 6.48 -1.55 8.34
N ALA A 14 7.28 -0.96 9.22
CA ALA A 14 8.34 -1.65 9.98
C ALA A 14 9.33 -2.46 9.10
N ILE A 15 9.72 -1.92 7.95
CA ILE A 15 10.69 -2.57 7.04
C ILE A 15 12.01 -2.85 7.78
N GLU A 16 12.67 -1.82 8.31
CA GLU A 16 13.99 -1.95 8.95
C GLU A 16 13.99 -2.95 10.12
N ALA A 17 12.96 -2.88 10.98
CA ALA A 17 12.81 -3.80 12.10
C ALA A 17 12.63 -5.26 11.62
N ASN A 18 11.90 -5.46 10.52
CA ASN A 18 11.70 -6.78 9.95
C ASN A 18 12.95 -7.31 9.23
N GLU A 19 13.71 -6.44 8.56
CA GLU A 19 14.99 -6.80 7.91
C GLU A 19 16.01 -7.24 8.94
N LYS A 20 16.18 -6.46 10.03
CA LYS A 20 17.07 -6.80 11.15
C LYS A 20 16.71 -8.15 11.76
N ARG A 21 15.41 -8.42 11.96
CA ARG A 21 14.93 -9.69 12.52
C ARG A 21 15.15 -10.88 11.58
N LYS A 22 15.00 -10.69 10.27
CA LYS A 22 15.13 -11.76 9.28
C LYS A 22 16.55 -11.94 8.75
N GLY A 23 17.45 -10.99 9.03
CA GLY A 23 18.83 -10.99 8.54
C GLY A 23 18.93 -10.82 7.01
N LYS A 24 17.90 -10.27 6.36
CA LYS A 24 17.90 -10.05 4.90
C LYS A 24 17.06 -8.83 4.53
N ALA A 25 17.44 -8.18 3.43
CA ALA A 25 16.68 -7.09 2.82
C ALA A 25 15.27 -7.57 2.41
N ILE A 26 14.27 -6.70 2.56
CA ILE A 26 12.89 -6.98 2.16
C ILE A 26 12.57 -6.12 0.94
N GLY A 27 12.51 -6.77 -0.22
CA GLY A 27 12.06 -6.10 -1.44
C GLY A 27 10.65 -5.53 -1.28
N THR A 28 10.45 -4.30 -1.74
CA THR A 28 9.20 -3.54 -1.54
C THR A 28 8.30 -3.47 -2.78
N VAL A 29 8.74 -4.02 -3.90
CA VAL A 29 7.95 -4.15 -5.13
C VAL A 29 6.90 -5.25 -4.97
N ARG A 30 5.64 -4.93 -5.29
CA ARG A 30 4.51 -5.88 -5.32
C ARG A 30 3.64 -5.62 -6.53
N THR A 31 2.82 -6.62 -6.87
CA THR A 31 1.80 -6.50 -7.93
C THR A 31 0.42 -6.49 -7.31
N VAL A 32 -0.34 -5.44 -7.61
CA VAL A 32 -1.79 -5.38 -7.35
C VAL A 32 -2.51 -5.63 -8.67
N ASN A 33 -3.20 -6.76 -8.77
CA ASN A 33 -3.87 -7.19 -9.98
C ASN A 33 -5.17 -6.43 -10.23
N LYS A 34 -5.91 -6.13 -9.17
CA LYS A 34 -7.23 -5.49 -9.27
C LYS A 34 -7.58 -4.78 -7.97
N ILE A 35 -8.32 -3.68 -8.09
CA ILE A 35 -9.00 -3.02 -6.97
C ILE A 35 -10.44 -2.77 -7.38
N ASP A 36 -11.40 -3.24 -6.58
CA ASP A 36 -12.81 -2.93 -6.75
C ASP A 36 -13.30 -2.04 -5.60
N PHE A 37 -14.17 -1.09 -5.92
CA PHE A 37 -14.86 -0.25 -4.95
C PHE A 37 -16.36 -0.54 -5.03
N VAL A 38 -16.90 -1.15 -3.97
CA VAL A 38 -18.28 -1.64 -3.93
C VAL A 38 -19.07 -0.80 -2.92
N THR A 39 -20.24 -0.31 -3.32
CA THR A 39 -21.21 0.24 -2.38
C THR A 39 -22.06 -0.88 -1.81
N GLU A 40 -22.16 -0.93 -0.48
CA GLU A 40 -22.96 -1.95 0.23
C GLU A 40 -24.31 -1.38 0.72
N GLY A 41 -24.66 -0.16 0.30
CA GLY A 41 -25.81 0.57 0.80
C GLY A 41 -25.56 1.22 2.17
N GLU A 42 -26.52 2.02 2.64
CA GLU A 42 -26.47 2.66 3.97
C GLU A 42 -25.19 3.48 4.26
N GLY A 43 -24.53 4.00 3.22
CA GLY A 43 -23.26 4.71 3.36
C GLY A 43 -22.05 3.82 3.68
N LYS A 44 -22.19 2.50 3.56
CA LYS A 44 -21.10 1.52 3.68
C LYS A 44 -20.45 1.27 2.33
N TYR A 45 -19.14 1.12 2.35
CA TYR A 45 -18.32 0.87 1.18
C TYR A 45 -17.32 -0.23 1.50
N ARG A 46 -17.08 -1.10 0.53
CA ARG A 46 -16.06 -2.15 0.58
C ARG A 46 -15.02 -1.90 -0.51
N ILE A 47 -13.76 -2.15 -0.18
CA ILE A 47 -12.64 -2.05 -1.12
C ILE A 47 -11.99 -3.42 -1.21
N ASP A 48 -12.15 -4.10 -2.35
CA ASP A 48 -11.55 -5.41 -2.59
C ASP A 48 -10.22 -5.20 -3.31
N ILE A 49 -9.12 -5.72 -2.76
CA ILE A 49 -7.77 -5.54 -3.31
C ILE A 49 -7.16 -6.93 -3.57
N TYR A 50 -6.93 -7.24 -4.84
CA TYR A 50 -6.37 -8.50 -5.31
C TYR A 50 -4.88 -8.31 -5.58
N LEU A 51 -4.02 -9.07 -4.91
CA LEU A 51 -2.57 -8.87 -4.92
C LEU A 51 -1.81 -10.19 -4.72
N GLU A 52 -0.58 -10.28 -5.23
CA GLU A 52 0.26 -11.49 -5.11
C GLU A 52 0.86 -11.66 -3.70
N GLY A 53 1.15 -10.56 -3.02
CA GLY A 53 1.64 -10.58 -1.65
C GLY A 53 1.67 -9.18 -1.05
N ALA A 54 1.37 -9.07 0.25
CA ALA A 54 1.33 -7.79 0.95
C ALA A 54 2.56 -7.59 1.85
N LEU A 55 3.05 -6.35 1.91
CA LEU A 55 4.00 -5.93 2.95
C LEU A 55 3.24 -5.71 4.28
N TYR A 56 3.97 -5.68 5.40
CA TYR A 56 3.36 -5.47 6.71
C TYR A 56 2.60 -4.13 6.74
N LYS A 57 1.31 -4.17 7.12
CA LYS A 57 0.37 -3.02 7.15
C LYS A 57 0.11 -2.34 5.79
N MET A 58 0.60 -2.88 4.68
CA MET A 58 0.50 -2.29 3.34
C MET A 58 -0.91 -1.84 2.97
N VAL A 59 -1.87 -2.77 3.02
CA VAL A 59 -3.26 -2.52 2.63
C VAL A 59 -3.89 -1.38 3.45
N ARG A 60 -3.69 -1.39 4.77
CA ARG A 60 -4.20 -0.35 5.67
C ARG A 60 -3.56 1.01 5.40
N ASN A 61 -2.27 1.05 5.07
CA ASN A 61 -1.57 2.27 4.72
C ASN A 61 -2.07 2.82 3.38
N MET A 62 -2.25 1.96 2.36
CA MET A 62 -2.79 2.36 1.06
C MET A 62 -4.17 3.02 1.19
N VAL A 63 -5.09 2.36 1.91
CA VAL A 63 -6.45 2.88 2.14
C VAL A 63 -6.41 4.16 2.98
N GLY A 64 -5.61 4.19 4.04
CA GLY A 64 -5.43 5.37 4.88
C GLY A 64 -4.92 6.60 4.11
N THR A 65 -4.02 6.39 3.16
CA THR A 65 -3.51 7.45 2.28
C THR A 65 -4.57 7.96 1.31
N VAL A 66 -5.34 7.08 0.67
CA VAL A 66 -6.43 7.52 -0.21
C VAL A 66 -7.45 8.36 0.56
N LEU A 67 -7.84 7.93 1.77
CA LEU A 67 -8.73 8.72 2.63
C LEU A 67 -8.12 10.08 3.01
N ALA A 68 -6.81 10.15 3.23
CA ALA A 68 -6.11 11.42 3.49
C ALA A 68 -6.16 12.35 2.27
N VAL A 69 -5.99 11.81 1.06
CA VAL A 69 -6.13 12.57 -0.20
C VAL A 69 -7.56 13.08 -0.37
N CYS A 70 -8.56 12.21 -0.22
CA CYS A 70 -9.97 12.59 -0.34
C CYS A 70 -10.40 13.66 0.69
N THR A 71 -9.73 13.73 1.84
CA THR A 71 -9.99 14.74 2.88
C THR A 71 -9.06 15.95 2.82
N GLY A 72 -8.23 16.06 1.78
CA GLY A 72 -7.32 17.19 1.55
C GLY A 72 -6.14 17.28 2.53
N LYS A 73 -5.85 16.21 3.27
CA LYS A 73 -4.69 16.15 4.18
C LYS A 73 -3.37 15.85 3.46
N ILE A 74 -3.47 15.25 2.28
CA ILE A 74 -2.37 15.02 1.33
C ILE A 74 -2.88 15.49 -0.03
N ASP A 75 -2.07 16.25 -0.74
CA ASP A 75 -2.39 16.65 -2.11
C ASP A 75 -2.14 15.51 -3.10
N GLU A 76 -2.78 15.59 -4.26
CA GLU A 76 -2.71 14.54 -5.28
C GLU A 76 -1.29 14.34 -5.82
N GLU A 77 -0.49 15.39 -5.98
CA GLU A 77 0.88 15.31 -6.48
C GLU A 77 1.77 14.51 -5.52
N THR A 78 1.70 14.82 -4.23
CA THR A 78 2.40 14.05 -3.18
C THR A 78 1.95 12.59 -3.20
N PHE A 79 0.65 12.32 -3.33
CA PHE A 79 0.16 10.94 -3.44
C PHE A 79 0.75 10.20 -4.65
N MET A 80 0.77 10.84 -5.82
CA MET A 80 1.33 10.26 -7.03
C MET A 80 2.84 9.98 -6.88
N SER A 81 3.58 10.83 -6.17
CA SER A 81 4.99 10.58 -5.85
C SER A 81 5.21 9.31 -5.01
N PHE A 82 4.26 8.95 -4.15
CA PHE A 82 4.32 7.71 -3.37
C PHE A 82 3.96 6.47 -4.21
N VAL A 83 3.06 6.60 -5.18
CA VAL A 83 2.59 5.48 -6.02
C VAL A 83 3.56 5.17 -7.16
N HIS A 84 4.13 6.20 -7.77
CA HIS A 84 4.98 6.09 -8.97
C HIS A 84 6.47 6.18 -8.66
N GLN A 85 6.86 5.54 -7.56
CA GLN A 85 8.27 5.39 -7.22
C GLN A 85 9.00 4.47 -8.21
N PRO A 86 10.31 4.67 -8.41
CA PRO A 86 11.14 3.74 -9.17
C PRO A 86 10.99 2.30 -8.67
N LEU A 87 10.95 1.35 -9.60
CA LEU A 87 10.95 -0.09 -9.27
C LEU A 87 12.35 -0.57 -8.86
N ASP A 88 13.38 0.09 -9.37
CA ASP A 88 14.76 -0.12 -9.00
C ASP A 88 15.07 0.69 -7.74
N GLU A 89 15.34 0.00 -6.63
CA GLU A 89 15.69 0.63 -5.36
C GLU A 89 17.09 1.28 -5.38
N ASP A 90 17.92 0.98 -6.40
CA ASP A 90 19.25 1.57 -6.61
C ASP A 90 19.23 2.79 -7.57
N ALA A 91 18.05 3.20 -8.03
CA ALA A 91 17.90 4.39 -8.86
C ALA A 91 18.38 5.65 -8.12
N SER A 92 18.95 6.62 -8.85
CA SER A 92 19.38 7.92 -8.29
C SER A 92 18.23 8.80 -7.79
N ASP A 93 17.00 8.43 -8.15
CA ASP A 93 15.80 9.15 -7.79
C ASP A 93 15.42 8.91 -6.32
N ARG A 94 14.78 9.91 -5.70
CA ARG A 94 14.31 9.79 -4.32
C ARG A 94 13.28 8.66 -4.21
N VAL A 95 13.54 7.71 -3.31
CA VAL A 95 12.58 6.68 -2.89
C VAL A 95 11.97 7.08 -1.54
N TYR A 96 10.64 7.18 -1.49
CA TYR A 96 9.90 7.55 -0.29
C TYR A 96 9.71 6.33 0.63
N ALA A 97 10.11 6.49 1.89
CA ALA A 97 9.89 5.52 2.94
C ALA A 97 8.51 5.69 3.58
N ARG A 98 8.14 4.73 4.43
CA ARG A 98 6.87 4.83 5.18
C ARG A 98 6.79 6.09 6.04
N ASP A 99 7.91 6.55 6.59
CA ASP A 99 7.94 7.73 7.45
C ASP A 99 7.74 9.03 6.66
N ASP A 100 7.98 9.03 5.34
CA ASP A 100 7.64 10.15 4.45
C ASP A 100 6.13 10.25 4.16
N ASN A 101 5.36 9.18 4.38
CA ASN A 101 3.91 9.18 4.19
C ASN A 101 3.20 9.54 5.50
N PRO A 102 2.69 10.78 5.68
CA PRO A 102 2.13 11.21 6.96
C PRO A 102 0.74 10.61 7.25
N SER A 103 0.17 9.85 6.30
CA SER A 103 -1.15 9.25 6.44
C SER A 103 -1.20 8.31 7.62
N LYS A 104 -2.27 8.40 8.41
CA LYS A 104 -2.57 7.36 9.40
C LYS A 104 -3.07 6.10 8.67
N PRO A 105 -2.63 4.89 9.08
CA PRO A 105 -3.20 3.67 8.54
C PRO A 105 -4.70 3.61 8.83
N ALA A 106 -5.49 3.10 7.88
CA ALA A 106 -6.90 2.77 8.13
C ALA A 106 -7.03 1.85 9.36
N PRO A 107 -8.12 1.88 10.13
CA PRO A 107 -8.29 1.01 11.31
C PRO A 107 -8.20 -0.49 10.97
N PRO A 108 -7.67 -1.34 11.86
CA PRO A 108 -7.54 -2.78 11.59
C PRO A 108 -8.87 -3.53 11.48
N GLU A 109 -9.89 -3.10 12.22
CA GLU A 109 -11.19 -3.78 12.35
C GLU A 109 -12.00 -3.83 11.05
N GLY A 110 -11.64 -3.02 10.04
CA GLY A 110 -12.26 -3.03 8.72
C GLY A 110 -11.47 -3.82 7.66
N LEU A 111 -10.40 -4.52 8.02
CA LEU A 111 -9.60 -5.32 7.08
C LEU A 111 -9.83 -6.82 7.31
N THR A 112 -10.26 -7.52 6.28
CA THR A 112 -10.44 -8.97 6.25
C THR A 112 -9.66 -9.61 5.11
N LEU A 113 -9.22 -10.87 5.31
CA LEU A 113 -8.69 -11.72 4.25
C LEU A 113 -9.83 -12.60 3.75
N GLU A 114 -10.34 -12.30 2.56
CA GLU A 114 -11.51 -12.98 2.00
C GLU A 114 -11.15 -14.24 1.21
N CYS A 115 -10.07 -14.21 0.43
CA CYS A 115 -9.72 -15.30 -0.49
C CYS A 115 -8.20 -15.44 -0.65
N VAL A 116 -7.75 -16.68 -0.89
CA VAL A 116 -6.39 -17.01 -1.29
C VAL A 116 -6.49 -17.84 -2.58
N PHE A 117 -5.83 -17.38 -3.63
CA PHE A 117 -5.81 -18.06 -4.92
C PHE A 117 -4.61 -19.00 -4.96
N PHE A 118 -4.83 -20.23 -5.41
CA PHE A 118 -3.79 -21.22 -5.66
C PHE A 118 -3.72 -21.48 -7.16
N GLU A 119 -2.51 -21.63 -7.69
CA GLU A 119 -2.33 -22.20 -9.03
C GLU A 119 -2.76 -23.68 -8.99
N GLU A 120 -3.28 -24.18 -10.12
CA GLU A 120 -3.66 -25.61 -10.27
C GLU A 120 -2.45 -26.54 -10.22
#